data_AF-A0A163LF33-F1
#
_entry.id   AF-A0A163LF33-F1
#
_cell.length_a   1.000
_cell.length_b   1.000
_cell.length_c   1.000
_cell.angle_alpha   90.00
_cell.angle_beta   90.00
_cell.angle_gamma   90.00
#
_symmetry.space_group_name_H-M   'P 1'
#
loop_
_entity.id
_entity.type
_entity.pdbx_description
1 polymer ?
#
loop_
_entity_poly.entity_id
_entity_poly.type
_entity_poly.pdbx_seq_one_letter_code
_entity_poly.pdbx_strand_id
1 'polypeptide(L)'
;MTQAGGRSKRMSAVLILVLLPMLLTGCLYPDEKLQENQVSYRESIKRIQSAVDDFYKEQGILPIITAGQEIPRYEKYRVDLDQLKGRGYLDEIPNTAFEQGGSGYFLIINEETKPTVKVMDLTTTQKVNDVQRAVNLYKMSHDNALPAGEALYPGYTAVDLSKTDAKSLKLMSVYSGQEMTFIMDEEGTVYADYAFDIMQAIQKNGADPQEGQDLRVFLEEESYYVPVKSVAYTWKDGQPVAQPQS
;
A
#
# COMPACT_ATOMS: atom_id res chain seq x y z
N MET A 1 -46.71 58.83 20.72
CA MET A 1 -46.49 58.39 19.33
C MET A 1 -45.05 58.70 18.96
N THR A 2 -44.15 57.74 19.20
CA THR A 2 -43.45 56.94 18.17
C THR A 2 -42.39 57.71 17.38
N GLN A 3 -41.12 57.46 17.71
CA GLN A 3 -40.11 57.08 16.70
C GLN A 3 -38.98 56.29 17.36
N ALA A 4 -39.00 54.97 17.10
CA ALA A 4 -37.86 54.08 17.23
C ALA A 4 -37.12 54.07 15.88
N GLY A 5 -35.80 54.15 15.87
CA GLY A 5 -35.03 54.16 14.64
C GLY A 5 -33.56 53.87 14.82
N GLY A 6 -33.16 52.63 14.54
CA GLY A 6 -31.88 52.35 13.87
C GLY A 6 -30.65 52.11 14.75
N ARG A 7 -30.59 50.97 15.45
CA ARG A 7 -29.31 50.44 15.99
C ARG A 7 -29.12 48.93 15.80
N SER A 8 -29.78 48.30 14.83
CA SER A 8 -29.70 46.83 14.63
C SER A 8 -28.84 46.38 13.43
N LYS A 9 -28.44 47.25 12.50
CA LYS A 9 -27.75 46.81 11.26
C LYS A 9 -26.25 46.52 11.40
N ARG A 10 -25.58 46.94 12.48
CA ARG A 10 -24.12 46.73 12.65
C ARG A 10 -23.75 45.47 13.44
N MET A 11 -24.66 44.93 14.24
CA MET A 11 -24.40 43.73 15.06
C MET A 11 -24.58 42.41 14.30
N SER A 12 -25.32 42.39 13.18
CA SER A 12 -25.50 41.17 12.38
C SER A 12 -24.29 40.84 11.49
N ALA A 13 -23.49 41.83 11.08
CA ALA A 13 -22.34 41.59 10.20
C ALA A 13 -21.15 40.95 10.93
N VAL A 14 -21.00 41.20 12.24
CA VAL A 14 -19.90 40.66 13.05
C VAL A 14 -20.13 39.18 13.39
N LEU A 15 -21.39 38.76 13.56
CA LEU A 15 -21.70 37.37 13.89
C LEU A 15 -21.45 36.42 12.71
N ILE A 16 -21.60 36.90 11.47
CA ILE A 16 -21.35 36.12 10.24
C ILE A 16 -19.85 35.95 9.97
N LEU A 17 -19.00 36.91 10.38
CA LEU A 17 -17.56 36.85 10.17
C LEU A 17 -16.84 35.87 11.12
N VAL A 18 -17.41 35.61 12.30
CA VAL A 18 -16.82 34.71 13.31
C VAL A 18 -17.24 33.25 13.10
N LEU A 19 -18.35 32.99 12.41
CA LEU A 19 -18.83 31.64 12.10
C LEU A 19 -18.20 31.03 10.83
N LEU A 20 -17.58 31.84 9.96
CA LEU A 20 -16.94 31.36 8.73
C LEU A 20 -15.71 30.46 8.93
N PRO A 21 -14.79 30.69 9.90
CA PRO A 21 -13.63 29.82 10.07
C PRO A 21 -13.97 28.45 10.71
N MET A 22 -15.14 28.29 11.34
CA MET A 22 -15.55 27.01 11.92
C MET A 22 -16.08 26.00 10.87
N LEU A 23 -16.39 26.47 9.65
CA LEU A 23 -16.78 25.61 8.52
C LEU A 23 -15.59 25.23 7.64
N LEU A 24 -14.41 25.83 7.85
CA LEU A 24 -13.17 25.54 7.13
C LEU A 24 -12.35 24.41 7.77
N THR A 25 -12.82 23.79 8.85
CA THR A 25 -12.29 22.50 9.33
C THR A 25 -12.93 21.31 8.60
N GLY A 26 -13.37 21.53 7.36
CA GLY A 26 -13.77 20.49 6.41
C GLY A 26 -12.56 19.88 5.72
N CYS A 27 -12.51 18.54 5.70
CA CYS A 27 -11.58 17.70 4.96
C CYS A 27 -10.11 17.78 5.40
N LEU A 28 -9.77 17.07 6.49
CA LEU A 28 -8.40 16.63 6.73
C LEU A 28 -7.95 15.77 5.52
N TYR A 29 -7.04 16.32 4.72
CA TYR A 29 -6.57 15.74 3.47
C TYR A 29 -5.87 14.40 3.74
N PRO A 30 -6.29 13.29 3.08
CA PRO A 30 -5.53 12.04 3.06
C PRO A 30 -4.10 12.25 2.56
N ASP A 31 -3.91 13.20 1.64
CA ASP A 31 -2.64 13.47 0.95
C ASP A 31 -1.54 13.97 1.89
N GLU A 32 -1.87 14.75 2.93
CA GLU A 32 -0.87 15.23 3.90
C GLU A 32 -0.29 14.08 4.72
N LYS A 33 -1.15 13.15 5.17
CA LYS A 33 -0.70 11.96 5.92
C LYS A 33 0.11 11.01 5.05
N LEU A 34 -0.29 10.84 3.79
CA LEU A 34 0.49 10.06 2.82
C LEU A 34 1.87 10.68 2.60
N GLN A 35 1.94 12.00 2.45
CA GLN A 35 3.20 12.71 2.23
C GLN A 35 4.13 12.69 3.46
N GLU A 36 3.59 12.89 4.66
CA GLU A 36 4.36 12.77 5.91
C GLU A 36 4.92 11.35 6.10
N ASN A 37 4.10 10.33 5.85
CA ASN A 37 4.53 8.93 5.90
C ASN A 37 5.65 8.65 4.88
N GLN A 38 5.52 9.14 3.64
CA GLN A 38 6.55 8.97 2.61
C GLN A 38 7.89 9.60 3.00
N VAL A 39 7.89 10.77 3.66
CA VAL A 39 9.12 11.40 4.15
C VAL A 39 9.76 10.56 5.25
N SER A 40 8.97 10.07 6.21
CA SER A 40 9.45 9.24 7.32
C SER A 40 10.05 7.90 6.84
N TYR A 41 9.37 7.23 5.91
CA TYR A 41 9.86 5.97 5.34
C TYR A 41 11.11 6.17 4.46
N ARG A 42 11.21 7.27 3.71
CA ARG A 42 12.41 7.60 2.93
C ARG A 42 13.67 7.65 3.80
N GLU A 43 13.62 8.35 4.92
CA GLU A 43 14.78 8.47 5.82
C GLU A 43 15.09 7.13 6.51
N SER A 44 14.06 6.38 6.89
CA SER A 44 14.21 5.03 7.44
C SER A 44 14.90 4.09 6.45
N ILE A 45 14.50 4.09 5.18
CA ILE A 45 15.09 3.27 4.13
C ILE A 45 16.55 3.65 3.89
N LYS A 46 16.88 4.94 3.78
CA LYS A 46 18.28 5.36 3.60
C LYS A 46 19.18 4.84 4.71
N ARG A 47 18.72 4.96 5.96
CA ARG A 47 19.45 4.46 7.13
C ARG A 47 19.63 2.94 7.08
N ILE A 48 18.55 2.21 6.83
CA ILE A 48 18.59 0.74 6.77
C ILE A 48 19.42 0.26 5.58
N GLN A 49 19.29 0.87 4.40
CA GLN A 49 20.09 0.55 3.23
C GLN A 49 21.57 0.70 3.51
N SER A 50 22.01 1.82 4.12
CA SER A 50 23.41 2.02 4.47
C SER A 50 23.91 0.91 5.40
N ALA A 51 23.12 0.54 6.41
CA ALA A 51 23.47 -0.53 7.32
C ALA A 51 23.54 -1.91 6.64
N VAL A 52 22.62 -2.20 5.71
CA VAL A 52 22.62 -3.41 4.89
C VAL A 52 23.86 -3.45 4.00
N ASP A 53 24.21 -2.34 3.37
CA ASP A 53 25.38 -2.22 2.49
C ASP A 53 26.69 -2.45 3.26
N ASP A 54 26.83 -1.82 4.44
CA ASP A 54 27.99 -1.99 5.31
C ASP A 54 28.08 -3.43 5.84
N PHE A 55 26.97 -4.01 6.26
CA PHE A 55 26.90 -5.41 6.70
C PHE A 55 27.30 -6.36 5.57
N TYR A 56 26.75 -6.18 4.37
CA TYR A 56 27.05 -7.02 3.21
C TYR A 56 28.53 -6.93 2.81
N LYS A 57 29.09 -5.72 2.82
CA LYS A 57 30.49 -5.46 2.49
C LYS A 57 31.45 -6.15 3.46
N GLU A 58 31.12 -6.21 4.74
CA GLU A 58 31.98 -6.80 5.78
C GLU A 58 31.77 -8.31 5.95
N GLN A 59 30.53 -8.79 5.89
CA GLN A 59 30.17 -10.18 6.19
C GLN A 59 30.04 -11.06 4.94
N GLY A 60 29.89 -10.46 3.75
CA GLY A 60 29.68 -11.16 2.48
C GLY A 60 28.32 -11.85 2.35
N ILE A 61 27.39 -11.59 3.27
CA ILE A 61 26.04 -12.15 3.29
C ILE A 61 25.01 -11.06 3.62
N LEU A 62 23.77 -11.23 3.17
CA LEU A 62 22.69 -10.26 3.45
C LEU A 62 22.05 -10.52 4.83
N PRO A 63 21.66 -9.46 5.57
CA PRO A 63 21.01 -9.57 6.87
C PRO A 63 19.51 -9.84 6.67
N ILE A 64 19.17 -11.06 6.27
CA ILE A 64 17.78 -11.46 5.97
C ILE A 64 17.26 -12.50 6.96
N ILE A 65 15.97 -12.39 7.30
CA ILE A 65 15.24 -13.43 8.02
C ILE A 65 14.86 -14.51 7.02
N THR A 66 15.29 -15.75 7.26
CA THR A 66 14.97 -16.90 6.40
C THR A 66 13.46 -17.09 6.28
N ALA A 67 12.97 -17.21 5.05
CA ALA A 67 11.57 -17.48 4.72
C ALA A 67 11.47 -18.74 3.86
N GLY A 68 10.34 -19.44 3.94
CA GLY A 68 10.06 -20.62 3.12
C GLY A 68 9.93 -20.29 1.63
N GLN A 69 9.93 -21.31 0.78
CA GLN A 69 9.80 -21.13 -0.67
C GLN A 69 8.41 -20.67 -1.09
N GLU A 70 7.40 -21.01 -0.28
CA GLU A 70 5.99 -20.67 -0.45
C GLU A 70 5.68 -19.19 -0.18
N ILE A 71 6.61 -18.45 0.43
CA ILE A 71 6.39 -17.04 0.77
C ILE A 71 6.50 -16.18 -0.50
N PRO A 72 5.48 -15.36 -0.82
CA PRO A 72 5.49 -14.50 -2.00
C PRO A 72 6.69 -13.56 -2.06
N ARG A 73 7.15 -13.21 -3.27
CA ARG A 73 8.29 -12.32 -3.54
C ARG A 73 8.30 -11.07 -2.65
N TYR A 74 7.17 -10.37 -2.55
CA TYR A 74 7.04 -9.14 -1.78
C TYR A 74 6.68 -9.34 -0.30
N GLU A 75 6.91 -10.53 0.24
CA GLU A 75 6.77 -10.87 1.67
C GLU A 75 8.01 -11.60 2.21
N LYS A 76 8.91 -12.04 1.32
CA LYS A 76 9.92 -13.07 1.60
C LYS A 76 11.13 -12.57 2.37
N TYR A 77 11.92 -11.66 1.79
CA TYR A 77 13.24 -11.32 2.31
C TYR A 77 13.20 -10.12 3.26
N ARG A 78 12.66 -10.33 4.46
CA ARG A 78 12.65 -9.30 5.51
C ARG A 78 14.07 -9.03 6.01
N VAL A 79 14.40 -7.76 6.20
CA VAL A 79 15.65 -7.32 6.82
C VAL A 79 15.65 -7.73 8.29
N ASP A 80 16.73 -8.34 8.76
CA ASP A 80 16.96 -8.64 10.17
C ASP A 80 17.51 -7.39 10.89
N LEU A 81 16.58 -6.52 11.30
CA LEU A 81 16.91 -5.25 11.97
C LEU A 81 17.56 -5.45 13.34
N ASP A 82 17.20 -6.53 14.04
CA ASP A 82 17.80 -6.89 15.33
C ASP A 82 19.25 -7.34 15.14
N GLN A 83 19.56 -8.09 14.09
CA GLN A 83 20.94 -8.46 13.75
C GLN A 83 21.79 -7.22 13.39
N LEU A 84 21.25 -6.32 12.56
CA LEU A 84 21.94 -5.08 12.21
C LEU A 84 22.23 -4.22 13.45
N LYS A 85 21.25 -4.06 14.34
CA LYS A 85 21.43 -3.34 15.61
C LYS A 85 22.41 -4.04 16.55
N GLY A 86 22.23 -5.33 16.77
CA GLY A 86 23.05 -6.12 17.69
C GLY A 86 24.52 -6.19 17.31
N ARG A 87 24.83 -6.01 16.02
CA ARG A 87 26.20 -5.94 15.49
C ARG A 87 26.73 -4.52 15.29
N GLY A 88 25.95 -3.50 15.62
CA GLY A 88 26.39 -2.10 15.58
C GLY A 88 26.32 -1.42 14.21
N TYR A 89 25.65 -2.02 13.22
CA TYR A 89 25.40 -1.36 11.92
C TYR A 89 24.22 -0.37 11.98
N LEU A 90 23.37 -0.49 13.00
CA LEU A 90 22.29 0.46 13.31
C LEU A 90 22.35 0.85 14.78
N ASP A 91 22.34 2.15 15.10
CA ASP A 91 22.27 2.60 16.50
C ASP A 91 20.90 2.27 17.13
N GLU A 92 19.83 2.48 16.35
CA GLU A 92 18.45 2.19 16.74
C GLU A 92 17.63 1.73 15.53
N ILE A 93 16.57 0.98 15.80
CA ILE A 93 15.60 0.57 14.78
C ILE A 93 14.64 1.75 14.56
N PRO A 94 14.33 2.16 13.32
CA PRO A 94 13.39 3.24 13.05
C PRO A 94 11.98 2.98 13.62
N ASN A 95 11.31 4.02 14.12
CA ASN A 95 9.93 3.92 14.65
C ASN A 95 8.88 3.53 13.59
N THR A 96 9.23 3.66 12.31
CA THR A 96 8.41 3.20 11.18
C THR A 96 8.41 1.68 11.03
N ALA A 97 9.39 1.00 11.62
CA ALA A 97 9.47 -0.45 11.64
C ALA A 97 8.42 -1.05 12.58
N PHE A 98 7.81 -2.15 12.16
CA PHE A 98 6.84 -2.88 12.97
C PHE A 98 7.38 -3.30 14.35
N GLU A 99 8.67 -3.62 14.43
CA GLU A 99 9.39 -3.97 15.66
C GLU A 99 9.37 -2.83 16.70
N GLN A 100 9.10 -1.60 16.26
CA GLN A 100 8.96 -0.40 17.10
C GLN A 100 7.51 0.12 17.13
N GLY A 101 6.53 -0.68 16.69
CA GLY A 101 5.12 -0.31 16.63
C GLY A 101 4.71 0.47 15.38
N GLY A 102 5.59 0.55 14.38
CA GLY A 102 5.29 1.12 13.07
C GLY A 102 4.43 0.21 12.19
N SER A 103 4.16 0.65 10.96
CA SER A 103 3.25 -0.04 10.02
C SER A 103 3.95 -0.69 8.83
N GLY A 104 5.28 -0.79 8.85
CA GLY A 104 6.06 -1.36 7.75
C GLY A 104 7.03 -2.44 8.21
N TYR A 105 7.15 -3.49 7.40
CA TYR A 105 8.36 -4.30 7.38
C TYR A 105 9.30 -3.77 6.31
N PHE A 106 10.61 -3.93 6.52
CA PHE A 106 11.62 -3.61 5.53
C PHE A 106 12.06 -4.90 4.84
N LEU A 107 12.06 -4.89 3.52
CA LEU A 107 12.46 -6.02 2.68
C LEU A 107 13.70 -5.68 1.88
N ILE A 108 14.50 -6.68 1.56
CA ILE A 108 15.50 -6.62 0.50
C ILE A 108 14.87 -7.20 -0.77
N ILE A 109 14.83 -6.40 -1.83
CA ILE A 109 14.50 -6.86 -3.18
C ILE A 109 15.78 -6.91 -4.03
N ASN A 110 15.73 -7.65 -5.14
CA ASN A 110 16.87 -7.80 -6.07
C ASN A 110 18.11 -8.35 -5.36
N GLU A 111 17.90 -9.32 -4.46
CA GLU A 111 18.88 -9.89 -3.54
C GLU A 111 20.09 -10.53 -4.23
N GLU A 112 19.90 -11.02 -5.45
CA GLU A 112 20.96 -11.67 -6.23
C GLU A 112 21.78 -10.68 -7.09
N THR A 113 21.31 -9.44 -7.25
CA THR A 113 21.91 -8.45 -8.17
C THR A 113 22.30 -7.17 -7.45
N LYS A 114 21.32 -6.29 -7.19
CA LYS A 114 21.49 -5.04 -6.47
C LYS A 114 20.52 -5.00 -5.29
N PRO A 115 20.91 -5.56 -4.13
CA PRO A 115 20.09 -5.60 -2.93
C PRO A 115 19.57 -4.21 -2.58
N THR A 116 18.26 -4.03 -2.65
CA THR A 116 17.61 -2.73 -2.43
C THR A 116 16.56 -2.86 -1.34
N VAL A 117 16.64 -1.99 -0.34
CA VAL A 117 15.71 -1.94 0.78
C VAL A 117 14.44 -1.22 0.36
N LYS A 118 13.29 -1.85 0.60
CA LYS A 118 11.95 -1.32 0.36
C LYS A 118 11.03 -1.59 1.56
N VAL A 119 9.89 -0.91 1.59
CA VAL A 119 8.88 -1.04 2.63
C VAL A 119 7.73 -1.92 2.15
N MET A 120 7.40 -2.93 2.94
CA MET A 120 6.16 -3.67 2.82
C MET A 120 5.12 -3.06 3.76
N ASP A 121 4.08 -2.45 3.19
CA ASP A 121 2.99 -1.84 3.97
C ASP A 121 2.09 -2.90 4.63
N LEU A 122 2.11 -2.94 5.95
CA LEU A 122 1.31 -3.90 6.72
C LEU A 122 -0.18 -3.53 6.73
N THR A 123 -0.52 -2.27 6.45
CA THR A 123 -1.92 -1.83 6.34
C THR A 123 -2.62 -2.53 5.17
N THR A 124 -1.95 -2.61 4.02
CA THR A 124 -2.41 -3.33 2.84
C THR A 124 -2.57 -4.82 3.14
N THR A 125 -1.53 -5.44 3.71
CA THR A 125 -1.57 -6.86 4.11
C THR A 125 -2.75 -7.17 5.03
N GLN A 126 -2.95 -6.35 6.06
CA GLN A 126 -4.04 -6.53 7.02
C GLN A 126 -5.41 -6.45 6.34
N LYS A 127 -5.63 -5.43 5.51
CA LYS A 127 -6.91 -5.24 4.81
C LYS A 127 -7.21 -6.37 3.82
N VAL A 128 -6.23 -6.80 3.04
CA VAL A 128 -6.40 -7.95 2.14
C VAL A 128 -6.72 -9.21 2.93
N ASN A 129 -6.02 -9.47 4.04
CA ASN A 129 -6.30 -10.62 4.90
C ASN A 129 -7.70 -10.56 5.55
N ASP A 130 -8.20 -9.36 5.87
CA ASP A 130 -9.54 -9.17 6.40
C ASP A 130 -10.62 -9.47 5.35
N VAL A 131 -10.40 -9.04 4.11
CA VAL A 131 -11.28 -9.42 2.98
C VAL A 131 -11.18 -10.91 2.70
N GLN A 132 -9.98 -11.52 2.71
CA GLN A 132 -9.81 -12.96 2.58
C GLN A 132 -10.64 -13.73 3.60
N ARG A 133 -10.61 -13.30 4.87
CA ARG A 133 -11.42 -13.92 5.93
C ARG A 133 -12.92 -13.79 5.62
N ALA A 134 -13.36 -12.63 5.15
CA ALA A 134 -14.75 -12.40 4.78
C ALA A 134 -15.20 -13.27 3.60
N VAL A 135 -14.34 -13.44 2.58
CA VAL A 135 -14.54 -14.37 1.46
C VAL A 135 -14.65 -15.81 1.95
N ASN A 136 -13.75 -16.24 2.84
CA ASN A 136 -13.79 -17.60 3.39
C ASN A 136 -15.09 -17.87 4.17
N LEU A 137 -15.55 -16.90 4.99
CA LEU A 137 -16.80 -17.01 5.74
C LEU A 137 -18.02 -17.06 4.80
N TYR A 138 -18.01 -16.27 3.73
CA TYR A 138 -19.04 -16.33 2.70
C TYR A 138 -19.06 -17.72 2.05
N LYS A 139 -17.90 -18.21 1.62
CA LYS A 139 -17.72 -19.52 0.99
C LYS A 139 -18.25 -20.67 1.86
N MET A 140 -17.95 -20.63 3.16
CA MET A 140 -18.44 -21.61 4.13
C MET A 140 -19.96 -21.58 4.34
N SER A 141 -20.61 -20.43 4.15
CA SER A 141 -22.05 -20.26 4.37
C SER A 141 -22.91 -20.39 3.10
N HIS A 142 -22.27 -20.52 1.93
CA HIS A 142 -22.94 -20.51 0.62
C HIS A 142 -22.50 -21.67 -0.28
N ASP A 143 -22.39 -22.89 0.25
CA ASP A 143 -22.09 -24.11 -0.53
C ASP A 143 -20.82 -23.99 -1.41
N ASN A 144 -19.77 -23.36 -0.88
CA ASN A 144 -18.53 -23.03 -1.58
C ASN A 144 -18.63 -22.00 -2.71
N ALA A 145 -19.76 -21.29 -2.84
CA ALA A 145 -19.86 -20.14 -3.75
C ALA A 145 -18.96 -18.99 -3.27
N LEU A 146 -18.36 -18.28 -4.23
CA LEU A 146 -17.56 -17.09 -3.95
C LEU A 146 -18.42 -15.81 -4.01
N PRO A 147 -18.10 -14.75 -3.25
CA PRO A 147 -18.76 -13.46 -3.34
C PRO A 147 -18.25 -12.69 -4.57
N ALA A 148 -18.48 -13.24 -5.76
CA ALA A 148 -17.95 -12.70 -7.01
C ALA A 148 -18.73 -11.47 -7.50
N GLY A 149 -17.97 -10.48 -7.94
CA GLY A 149 -18.43 -9.28 -8.66
C GLY A 149 -18.14 -9.39 -10.16
N GLU A 150 -17.71 -8.28 -10.76
CA GLU A 150 -17.34 -8.21 -12.17
C GLU A 150 -16.07 -9.01 -12.48
N ALA A 151 -16.02 -9.65 -13.65
CA ALA A 151 -14.79 -10.25 -14.16
C ALA A 151 -13.87 -9.16 -14.70
N LEU A 152 -12.68 -9.02 -14.12
CA LEU A 152 -11.73 -7.95 -14.47
C LEU A 152 -10.62 -8.44 -15.38
N TYR A 153 -10.10 -9.64 -15.11
CA TYR A 153 -9.02 -10.27 -15.89
C TYR A 153 -9.30 -11.76 -16.08
N PRO A 154 -8.65 -12.42 -17.05
CA PRO A 154 -8.71 -13.88 -17.13
C PRO A 154 -8.29 -14.52 -15.79
N GLY A 155 -9.16 -15.34 -15.20
CA GLY A 155 -8.93 -15.99 -13.92
C GLY A 155 -9.11 -15.09 -12.68
N TYR A 156 -9.49 -13.81 -12.84
CA TYR A 156 -9.71 -12.90 -11.70
C TYR A 156 -11.03 -12.15 -11.79
N THR A 157 -11.74 -12.13 -10.66
CA THR A 157 -12.97 -11.36 -10.47
C THR A 157 -12.81 -10.37 -9.34
N ALA A 158 -13.55 -9.27 -9.38
CA ALA A 158 -13.66 -8.37 -8.23
C ALA A 158 -14.35 -9.10 -7.07
N VAL A 159 -13.91 -8.83 -5.84
CA VAL A 159 -14.63 -9.26 -4.64
C VAL A 159 -15.83 -8.32 -4.44
N ASP A 160 -17.05 -8.87 -4.48
CA ASP A 160 -18.25 -8.14 -4.14
C ASP A 160 -18.38 -8.03 -2.62
N LEU A 161 -17.75 -6.99 -2.07
CA LEU A 161 -17.75 -6.74 -0.62
C LEU A 161 -19.17 -6.58 -0.05
N SER A 162 -20.17 -6.20 -0.86
CA SER A 162 -21.56 -6.02 -0.40
C SER A 162 -22.20 -7.34 0.06
N LYS A 163 -21.71 -8.47 -0.46
CA LYS A 163 -22.13 -9.83 -0.06
C LYS A 163 -21.44 -10.31 1.22
N THR A 164 -20.50 -9.55 1.77
CA THR A 164 -19.64 -9.97 2.89
C THR A 164 -19.76 -9.01 4.08
N ASP A 165 -19.25 -9.44 5.23
CA ASP A 165 -19.14 -8.57 6.42
C ASP A 165 -18.07 -7.48 6.28
N ALA A 166 -17.27 -7.52 5.20
CA ALA A 166 -16.24 -6.53 4.86
C ALA A 166 -16.75 -5.35 4.03
N LYS A 167 -18.08 -5.15 3.90
CA LYS A 167 -18.71 -4.11 3.04
C LYS A 167 -18.23 -2.66 3.22
N SER A 168 -17.65 -2.31 4.35
CA SER A 168 -17.13 -0.95 4.62
C SER A 168 -15.60 -0.86 4.52
N LEU A 169 -14.90 -1.96 4.24
CA LEU A 169 -13.45 -1.95 4.10
C LEU A 169 -13.08 -1.22 2.81
N LYS A 170 -12.06 -0.36 2.94
CA LYS A 170 -11.45 0.37 1.83
C LYS A 170 -9.95 0.22 1.90
N LEU A 171 -9.33 -0.06 0.77
CA LEU A 171 -7.88 -0.06 0.62
C LEU A 171 -7.47 1.17 -0.18
N MET A 172 -6.54 1.96 0.34
CA MET A 172 -5.97 3.11 -0.37
C MET A 172 -4.57 2.74 -0.80
N SER A 173 -4.23 3.00 -2.06
CA SER A 173 -2.91 2.72 -2.60
C SER A 173 -1.84 3.58 -1.92
N VAL A 174 -0.71 2.95 -1.56
CA VAL A 174 0.50 3.65 -1.10
C VAL A 174 1.24 4.40 -2.22
N TYR A 175 0.89 4.12 -3.48
CA TYR A 175 1.48 4.73 -4.66
C TYR A 175 0.68 5.95 -5.12
N SER A 176 -0.61 5.75 -5.40
CA SER A 176 -1.48 6.78 -5.99
C SER A 176 -2.40 7.48 -5.01
N GLY A 177 -2.56 6.93 -3.80
CA GLY A 177 -3.59 7.38 -2.86
C GLY A 177 -5.02 7.11 -3.34
N GLN A 178 -5.23 6.38 -4.45
CA GLN A 178 -6.57 6.02 -4.92
C GLN A 178 -7.10 4.78 -4.21
N GLU A 179 -8.43 4.64 -4.18
CA GLU A 179 -9.08 3.45 -3.66
C GLU A 179 -8.79 2.26 -4.61
N MET A 180 -8.31 1.16 -4.03
CA MET A 180 -7.93 -0.05 -4.76
C MET A 180 -9.07 -1.06 -4.74
N THR A 181 -9.20 -1.80 -5.83
CA THR A 181 -10.11 -2.95 -5.93
C THR A 181 -9.45 -4.19 -5.32
N PHE A 182 -10.25 -4.98 -4.59
CA PHE A 182 -9.87 -6.33 -4.22
C PHE A 182 -10.27 -7.29 -5.34
N ILE A 183 -9.33 -8.09 -5.80
CA ILE A 183 -9.58 -9.16 -6.79
C ILE A 183 -9.38 -10.52 -6.15
N MET A 184 -10.03 -11.54 -6.69
CA MET A 184 -9.83 -12.92 -6.26
C MET A 184 -9.75 -13.89 -7.43
N ASP A 185 -8.99 -14.96 -7.24
CA ASP A 185 -8.90 -16.08 -8.18
C ASP A 185 -10.14 -17.02 -8.08
N GLU A 186 -10.10 -18.11 -8.83
CA GLU A 186 -11.18 -19.12 -8.89
C GLU A 186 -11.32 -19.90 -7.57
N GLU A 187 -10.28 -19.95 -6.75
CA GLU A 187 -10.24 -20.57 -5.44
C GLU A 187 -10.79 -19.67 -4.33
N GLY A 188 -10.81 -18.35 -4.56
CA GLY A 188 -11.21 -17.31 -3.64
C GLY A 188 -10.05 -16.67 -2.86
N THR A 189 -8.81 -16.82 -3.33
CA THR A 189 -7.64 -16.11 -2.79
C THR A 189 -7.69 -14.64 -3.19
N VAL A 190 -7.57 -13.74 -2.23
CA VAL A 190 -7.75 -12.30 -2.40
C VAL A 190 -6.42 -11.59 -2.57
N TYR A 191 -6.38 -10.64 -3.50
CA TYR A 191 -5.25 -9.78 -3.82
C TYR A 191 -5.69 -8.32 -3.96
N ALA A 192 -4.73 -7.40 -3.89
CA ALA A 192 -4.93 -6.00 -4.22
C ALA A 192 -4.64 -5.76 -5.71
N ASP A 193 -5.55 -5.07 -6.40
CA ASP A 193 -5.37 -4.72 -7.82
C ASP A 193 -4.51 -3.47 -7.99
N TYR A 194 -3.32 -3.66 -8.54
CA TYR A 194 -2.33 -2.61 -8.77
C TYR A 194 -2.31 -2.11 -10.23
N ALA A 195 -3.20 -2.58 -11.11
CA ALA A 195 -3.17 -2.21 -12.53
C ALA A 195 -3.21 -0.69 -12.75
N PHE A 196 -4.02 0.03 -11.96
CA PHE A 196 -4.10 1.49 -12.03
C PHE A 196 -2.78 2.17 -11.61
N ASP A 197 -2.16 1.71 -10.53
CA ASP A 197 -0.89 2.26 -10.07
C ASP A 197 0.24 2.01 -11.08
N ILE A 198 0.27 0.79 -11.65
CA ILE A 198 1.23 0.39 -12.68
C ILE A 198 1.05 1.27 -13.92
N MET A 199 -0.19 1.48 -14.37
CA MET A 199 -0.49 2.34 -15.50
C MET A 199 0.02 3.77 -15.27
N GLN A 200 -0.22 4.33 -14.09
CA GLN A 200 0.28 5.66 -13.76
C GLN A 200 1.81 5.73 -13.74
N ALA A 201 2.49 4.72 -13.18
CA ALA A 201 3.95 4.66 -13.17
C ALA A 201 4.52 4.64 -14.60
N ILE A 202 3.95 3.82 -15.48
CA ILE A 202 4.36 3.71 -16.89
C ILE A 202 4.14 5.05 -17.61
N GLN A 203 2.96 5.66 -17.48
CA GLN A 203 2.63 6.93 -18.13
C GLN A 203 3.52 8.09 -17.66
N LYS A 204 3.75 8.19 -16.34
CA LYS A 204 4.58 9.25 -15.75
C LYS A 204 6.01 9.21 -16.26
N ASN A 205 6.55 8.02 -16.49
CA ASN A 205 7.93 7.82 -16.92
C ASN A 205 8.10 7.74 -18.44
N GLY A 206 7.01 7.67 -19.19
CA GLY A 206 7.05 7.35 -20.62
C GLY A 206 7.74 6.01 -20.88
N ALA A 207 7.56 5.05 -19.96
CA ALA A 207 8.16 3.74 -20.07
C ALA A 207 7.51 2.92 -21.19
N ASP A 208 8.27 2.04 -21.83
CA ASP A 208 7.79 1.11 -22.85
C ASP A 208 7.89 -0.33 -22.32
N PRO A 209 6.79 -0.91 -21.84
CA PRO A 209 6.80 -2.25 -21.25
C PRO A 209 7.11 -3.33 -22.27
N GLN A 210 8.01 -4.24 -21.92
CA GLN A 210 8.32 -5.39 -22.77
C GLN A 210 7.22 -6.45 -22.66
N GLU A 211 6.98 -7.17 -23.76
CA GLU A 211 6.06 -8.29 -23.77
C GLU A 211 6.53 -9.38 -22.79
N GLY A 212 5.61 -9.87 -21.95
CA GLY A 212 5.90 -10.88 -20.93
C GLY A 212 6.66 -10.37 -19.69
N GLN A 213 7.01 -9.09 -19.62
CA GLN A 213 7.62 -8.49 -18.43
C GLN A 213 6.61 -8.39 -17.29
N ASP A 214 7.04 -8.73 -16.06
CA ASP A 214 6.28 -8.42 -14.85
C ASP A 214 6.29 -6.91 -14.59
N LEU A 215 5.14 -6.27 -14.78
CA LEU A 215 5.00 -4.82 -14.71
C LEU A 215 5.10 -4.25 -13.28
N ARG A 216 5.10 -5.09 -12.25
CA ARG A 216 5.26 -4.62 -10.86
C ARG A 216 6.60 -3.94 -10.61
N VAL A 217 7.60 -4.22 -11.43
CA VAL A 217 8.91 -3.54 -11.40
C VAL A 217 8.79 -2.02 -11.52
N PHE A 218 7.83 -1.50 -12.28
CA PHE A 218 7.64 -0.05 -12.42
C PHE A 218 7.20 0.59 -11.08
N LEU A 219 6.51 -0.14 -10.22
CA LEU A 219 6.17 0.32 -8.86
C LEU A 219 7.37 0.26 -7.93
N GLU A 220 8.21 -0.77 -8.06
CA GLU A 220 9.46 -0.90 -7.30
C GLU A 220 10.41 0.25 -7.60
N GLU A 221 10.49 0.70 -8.85
CA GLU A 221 11.41 1.77 -9.27
C GLU A 221 10.95 3.16 -8.79
N GLU A 222 9.65 3.44 -8.89
CA GLU A 222 9.08 4.76 -8.61
C GLU A 222 8.87 5.07 -7.12
N SER A 223 8.97 4.05 -6.27
CA SER A 223 8.49 4.15 -4.89
C SER A 223 9.43 3.49 -3.89
N TYR A 224 9.25 3.84 -2.63
CA TYR A 224 9.88 3.19 -1.49
C TYR A 224 9.18 1.89 -1.08
N TYR A 225 8.01 1.61 -1.64
CA TYR A 225 7.18 0.47 -1.29
C TYR A 225 7.35 -0.71 -2.25
N VAL A 226 7.00 -1.90 -1.77
CA VAL A 226 6.74 -3.09 -2.61
C VAL A 226 5.23 -3.31 -2.80
N PRO A 227 4.77 -3.86 -3.94
CA PRO A 227 3.36 -4.16 -4.16
C PRO A 227 3.00 -5.49 -3.47
N VAL A 228 2.86 -5.44 -2.15
CA VAL A 228 2.47 -6.60 -1.33
C VAL A 228 1.06 -7.08 -1.67
N LYS A 229 0.78 -8.38 -1.47
CA LYS A 229 -0.51 -8.99 -1.83
C LYS A 229 -0.93 -8.76 -3.28
N SER A 230 0.05 -8.75 -4.18
CA SER A 230 -0.12 -8.52 -5.61
C SER A 230 0.14 -9.78 -6.43
N VAL A 231 -0.51 -9.88 -7.58
CA VAL A 231 -0.26 -10.88 -8.62
C VAL A 231 0.67 -10.32 -9.68
N ALA A 232 1.22 -11.14 -10.58
CA ALA A 232 2.01 -10.62 -11.70
C ALA A 232 1.10 -9.89 -12.70
N TYR A 233 1.63 -8.88 -13.40
CA TYR A 233 0.92 -8.17 -14.46
C TYR A 233 1.78 -8.17 -15.72
N THR A 234 1.15 -8.28 -16.88
CA THR A 234 1.81 -8.11 -18.18
C THR A 234 1.11 -7.06 -19.01
N TRP A 235 1.82 -6.46 -19.96
CA TRP A 235 1.25 -5.46 -20.85
C TRP A 235 0.44 -6.13 -21.96
N LYS A 236 -0.83 -5.74 -22.11
CA LYS A 236 -1.69 -6.25 -23.18
C LYS A 236 -2.72 -5.20 -23.59
N ASP A 237 -2.87 -5.00 -24.90
CA ASP A 237 -3.85 -4.08 -25.49
C ASP A 237 -3.79 -2.66 -24.90
N GLY A 238 -2.59 -2.18 -24.56
CA GLY A 238 -2.36 -0.85 -24.02
C GLY A 238 -2.67 -0.69 -22.52
N GLN A 239 -2.81 -1.80 -21.78
CA GLN A 239 -3.06 -1.78 -20.34
C GLN A 239 -2.35 -2.90 -19.57
N PRO A 240 -2.07 -2.72 -18.27
CA PRO A 240 -1.67 -3.80 -17.38
C PRO A 240 -2.80 -4.81 -17.21
N VAL A 241 -2.50 -6.09 -17.39
CA VAL A 241 -3.45 -7.20 -17.18
C VAL A 241 -2.88 -8.16 -16.16
N ALA A 242 -3.63 -8.42 -15.08
CA ALA A 242 -3.26 -9.39 -14.06
C ALA A 242 -3.14 -10.80 -14.66
N GLN A 243 -2.09 -11.51 -14.27
CA GLN A 243 -1.81 -12.88 -14.73
C GLN A 243 -2.09 -13.88 -13.62
N PRO A 244 -2.82 -14.98 -13.90
CA PRO A 244 -3.03 -16.07 -12.95
C PRO A 244 -1.71 -16.57 -12.37
N GLN A 245 -1.72 -16.92 -11.08
CA GLN A 245 -0.56 -17.59 -10.49
C GLN A 245 -0.44 -19.00 -11.09
N SER A 246 0.71 -19.28 -11.73
CA SER A 246 1.05 -20.58 -12.32
C SER A 246 1.60 -21.56 -11.30
#